data_AF-A0AAD0UA13-F1
#
_entry.id   AF-A0AAD0UA13-F1
#
_cell.length_a   1.000
_cell.length_b   1.000
_cell.length_c   1.000
_cell.angle_alpha   90.00
_cell.angle_beta   90.00
_cell.angle_gamma   90.00
#
_symmetry.space_group_name_H-M   'P 1'
#
loop_
_entity.id
_entity.type
_entity.pdbx_description
1 polymer ?
#
loop_
_entity_poly.entity_id
_entity_poly.type
_entity_poly.pdbx_seq_one_letter_code
_entity_poly.pdbx_strand_id
1 'polypeptide(L)'
;MLFAKFIHVLGLTVWVGGMFFAHMALRPALAVLHPEQRLSLMAAVLGNFFIWVWVAIALVLGSGLHMMGVMSAGATMLPPYVHAMTGIGVVMMLIFAHIFFAPFRRLKLASAQQDWDRASRALRQVRLLVGINLGLGLLTIAIGALGPLTA
;
A
#
# COMPACT_ATOMS: atom_id res chain seq x y z
N MET A 1 -16.84 -17.64 1.80
CA MET A 1 -16.46 -16.64 2.82
C MET A 1 -15.05 -16.85 3.39
N LEU A 2 -14.71 -17.99 4.00
CA LEU A 2 -13.40 -18.18 4.66
C LEU A 2 -12.21 -18.00 3.72
N PHE A 3 -12.23 -18.66 2.56
CA PHE A 3 -11.15 -18.56 1.57
C PHE A 3 -10.95 -17.12 1.06
N ALA A 4 -12.04 -16.42 0.74
CA ALA A 4 -11.98 -15.01 0.32
C ALA A 4 -11.38 -14.11 1.42
N LYS A 5 -11.76 -14.30 2.69
CA LYS A 5 -11.16 -13.58 3.84
C LYS A 5 -9.65 -13.84 3.92
N PHE A 6 -9.22 -15.09 3.77
CA PHE A 6 -7.80 -15.44 3.78
C PHE A 6 -7.01 -14.70 2.70
N ILE A 7 -7.51 -14.73 1.45
CA ILE A 7 -6.88 -14.01 0.33
C ILE A 7 -6.86 -12.49 0.57
N HIS A 8 -7.94 -11.94 1.12
CA HIS A 8 -8.04 -10.53 1.45
C HIS A 8 -6.97 -10.10 2.47
N VAL A 9 -6.86 -10.85 3.57
CA VAL A 9 -5.87 -10.60 4.62
C VAL A 9 -4.46 -10.79 4.07
N LEU A 10 -4.20 -11.81 3.27
CA LEU A 10 -2.89 -12.05 2.66
C LEU A 10 -2.45 -10.86 1.80
N GLY A 11 -3.35 -10.30 0.99
CA GLY A 11 -3.07 -9.09 0.21
C GLY A 11 -2.72 -7.89 1.10
N LEU A 12 -3.47 -7.65 2.17
CA LEU A 12 -3.12 -6.60 3.14
C LEU A 12 -1.80 -6.88 3.86
N THR A 13 -1.50 -8.12 4.22
CA THR A 13 -0.23 -8.50 4.87
C THR A 13 0.96 -8.14 3.98
N VAL A 14 0.90 -8.49 2.69
CA VAL A 14 1.97 -8.14 1.74
C VAL A 14 2.09 -6.63 1.56
N TRP A 15 0.96 -5.94 1.35
CA TRP A 15 0.99 -4.52 1.04
C TRP A 15 1.31 -3.66 2.27
N VAL A 16 0.51 -3.74 3.33
CA VAL A 16 0.69 -2.95 4.55
C VAL A 16 1.95 -3.36 5.29
N GLY A 17 2.22 -4.67 5.39
CA GLY A 17 3.45 -5.18 5.99
C GLY A 17 4.70 -4.74 5.23
N GLY A 18 4.68 -4.76 3.90
CA GLY A 18 5.79 -4.25 3.09
C GLY A 18 6.02 -2.75 3.27
N MET A 19 4.96 -1.93 3.35
CA MET A 19 5.07 -0.49 3.64
C MET A 19 5.65 -0.23 5.05
N PHE A 20 5.23 -1.02 6.03
CA PHE A 20 5.75 -0.97 7.40
C PHE A 20 7.23 -1.31 7.43
N PHE A 21 7.63 -2.43 6.83
CA PHE A 21 9.03 -2.84 6.71
C PHE A 21 9.89 -1.76 6.03
N ALA A 22 9.39 -1.20 4.92
CA ALA A 22 10.10 -0.16 4.18
C ALA A 22 10.41 1.07 5.05
N HIS A 23 9.48 1.47 5.91
CA HIS A 23 9.64 2.64 6.78
C HIS A 23 10.46 2.36 8.03
N MET A 24 10.18 1.24 8.70
CA MET A 24 10.70 0.96 10.04
C MET A 24 12.05 0.24 10.03
N ALA A 25 12.31 -0.58 9.02
CA ALA A 25 13.52 -1.40 8.96
C ALA A 25 14.44 -0.99 7.80
N LEU A 26 13.92 -1.01 6.57
CA LEU A 26 14.77 -0.76 5.39
C LEU A 26 15.33 0.66 5.37
N ARG A 27 14.47 1.68 5.54
CA ARG A 27 14.88 3.08 5.50
C ARG A 27 16.03 3.41 6.46
N PRO A 28 15.95 3.10 7.78
CA PRO A 28 17.06 3.40 8.68
C PRO A 28 18.32 2.60 8.32
N ALA A 29 18.17 1.35 7.88
CA ALA A 29 19.31 0.52 7.46
C ALA A 29 20.08 1.11 6.26
N LEU A 30 19.44 1.91 5.39
CA LEU A 30 20.13 2.58 4.29
C LEU A 30 21.22 3.58 4.74
N ALA A 31 21.26 3.98 6.01
CA ALA A 31 22.26 4.92 6.52
C ALA A 31 23.70 4.43 6.35
N VAL A 32 23.92 3.12 6.23
CA VAL A 32 25.26 2.52 6.01
C VAL A 32 25.81 2.75 4.60
N LEU A 33 24.96 3.13 3.64
CA LEU A 33 25.35 3.34 2.24
C LEU A 33 25.68 4.81 1.96
N HIS A 34 26.44 5.07 0.90
CA HIS A 34 26.61 6.44 0.39
C HIS A 34 25.29 6.99 -0.19
N PRO A 35 25.05 8.32 -0.17
CA PRO A 35 23.77 8.92 -0.55
C PRO A 35 23.23 8.46 -1.92
N GLU A 36 24.09 8.37 -2.93
CA GLU A 36 23.71 7.96 -4.29
C GLU A 36 23.28 6.49 -4.34
N GLN A 37 24.00 5.62 -3.64
CA GLN A 37 23.67 4.20 -3.54
C GLN A 37 22.32 3.97 -2.85
N ARG A 38 21.96 4.80 -1.86
CA ARG A 38 20.65 4.76 -1.20
C ARG A 38 19.51 5.00 -2.18
N LEU A 39 19.69 5.98 -3.09
CA LEU A 39 18.68 6.34 -4.09
C LEU A 39 18.50 5.21 -5.11
N SER A 40 19.61 4.68 -5.66
CA SER A 40 19.59 3.58 -6.62
C SER A 40 18.99 2.31 -6.04
N LEU A 41 19.40 1.93 -4.82
CA LEU A 41 18.85 0.77 -4.12
C LEU A 41 17.35 0.93 -3.87
N MET A 42 16.92 2.10 -3.37
CA MET A 42 15.51 2.34 -3.10
C MET A 42 14.67 2.36 -4.38
N ALA A 43 15.19 2.89 -5.50
CA ALA A 43 14.51 2.80 -6.79
C ALA A 43 14.30 1.35 -7.24
N ALA A 44 15.30 0.47 -7.05
CA ALA A 44 15.20 -0.95 -7.36
C ALA A 44 14.22 -1.68 -6.43
N VAL A 45 14.32 -1.47 -5.11
CA VAL A 45 13.43 -2.08 -4.11
C VAL A 45 11.98 -1.68 -4.36
N LEU A 46 11.71 -0.39 -4.57
CA LEU A 46 10.35 0.09 -4.86
C LEU A 46 9.81 -0.50 -6.17
N GLY A 47 10.66 -0.63 -7.20
CA GLY A 47 10.26 -1.26 -8.46
C GLY A 47 9.80 -2.70 -8.29
N ASN A 48 10.55 -3.50 -7.52
CA ASN A 48 10.18 -4.88 -7.22
C ASN A 48 8.95 -4.95 -6.32
N PHE A 49 8.89 -4.11 -5.29
CA PHE A 49 7.78 -4.10 -4.33
C PHE A 49 6.46 -3.67 -4.98
N PHE A 50 6.47 -2.69 -5.88
CA PHE A 50 5.24 -2.18 -6.50
C PHE A 50 4.56 -3.19 -7.42
N ILE A 51 5.29 -4.16 -7.98
CA ILE A 51 4.69 -5.31 -8.68
C ILE A 51 3.82 -6.11 -7.70
N TRP A 52 4.34 -6.40 -6.52
CA TRP A 52 3.59 -7.09 -5.46
C TRP A 52 2.43 -6.25 -4.91
N VAL A 53 2.57 -4.93 -4.87
CA VAL A 53 1.45 -4.05 -4.49
C VAL A 53 0.30 -4.13 -5.50
N TRP A 54 0.58 -4.16 -6.81
CA TRP A 54 -0.48 -4.37 -7.80
C TRP A 54 -1.19 -5.71 -7.62
N VAL A 55 -0.44 -6.78 -7.37
CA VAL A 55 -1.01 -8.09 -7.06
C VAL A 55 -1.86 -8.03 -5.78
N ALA A 56 -1.35 -7.42 -4.72
CA ALA A 56 -2.07 -7.26 -3.46
C ALA A 56 -3.38 -6.46 -3.63
N ILE A 57 -3.37 -5.37 -4.40
CA ILE A 57 -4.57 -4.59 -4.73
C ILE A 57 -5.61 -5.47 -5.43
N ALA A 58 -5.20 -6.25 -6.43
CA ALA A 58 -6.11 -7.13 -7.17
C ALA A 58 -6.72 -8.20 -6.23
N LEU A 59 -5.91 -8.81 -5.37
CA LEU A 59 -6.37 -9.79 -4.38
C LEU A 59 -7.36 -9.18 -3.39
N VAL A 60 -7.05 -8.01 -2.83
CA VAL A 60 -7.87 -7.30 -1.84
C VAL A 60 -9.20 -6.87 -2.44
N LEU A 61 -9.19 -6.27 -3.64
CA LEU A 61 -10.41 -5.86 -4.32
C LEU A 61 -11.27 -7.05 -4.73
N GLY A 62 -10.68 -8.05 -5.39
CA GLY A 62 -11.43 -9.21 -5.87
C GLY A 62 -12.10 -9.97 -4.73
N SER A 63 -11.35 -10.22 -3.65
CA SER A 63 -11.89 -10.86 -2.45
C SER A 63 -12.88 -9.97 -1.69
N GLY A 64 -12.60 -8.67 -1.57
CA GLY A 64 -13.46 -7.70 -0.86
C GLY A 64 -14.82 -7.53 -1.52
N LEU A 65 -14.83 -7.31 -2.85
CA LEU A 65 -16.07 -7.20 -3.62
C LEU A 65 -16.88 -8.49 -3.59
N HIS A 66 -16.22 -9.65 -3.66
CA HIS A 66 -16.90 -10.93 -3.52
C HIS A 66 -17.57 -11.08 -2.14
N MET A 67 -16.85 -10.76 -1.05
CA MET A 67 -17.42 -10.81 0.30
C MET A 67 -18.59 -9.83 0.46
N MET A 68 -18.47 -8.61 -0.07
CA MET A 68 -19.56 -7.63 -0.07
C MET A 68 -20.80 -8.16 -0.81
N GLY A 69 -20.63 -8.74 -1.99
CA GLY A 69 -21.73 -9.30 -2.78
C GLY A 69 -22.47 -10.43 -2.07
N VAL A 70 -21.73 -11.33 -1.41
CA VAL A 70 -22.30 -12.41 -0.59
C VAL A 70 -23.07 -11.85 0.61
N MET A 71 -22.52 -10.82 1.27
CA MET A 71 -23.17 -10.17 2.42
C MET A 71 -24.44 -9.41 2.02
N SER A 72 -24.44 -8.72 0.88
CA SER A 72 -25.61 -7.98 0.39
C SER A 72 -26.74 -8.88 -0.10
N ALA A 73 -26.46 -10.12 -0.53
CA ALA A 73 -27.50 -11.05 -0.97
C ALA A 73 -28.41 -11.53 0.18
N GLY A 74 -27.94 -11.43 1.43
CA GLY A 74 -28.68 -11.84 2.62
C GLY A 74 -29.05 -10.71 3.58
N ALA A 75 -28.71 -9.46 3.27
CA ALA A 75 -28.90 -8.31 4.16
C ALA A 75 -29.48 -7.11 3.40
N THR A 76 -30.35 -6.33 4.08
CA THR A 76 -30.92 -5.09 3.54
C THR A 76 -29.87 -3.97 3.44
N MET A 77 -28.87 -3.95 4.32
CA MET A 77 -27.73 -3.04 4.27
C MET A 77 -26.44 -3.72 4.77
N LEU A 78 -25.30 -3.29 4.23
CA LEU A 78 -23.99 -3.73 4.71
C LEU A 78 -23.62 -3.04 6.03
N PRO A 79 -22.86 -3.69 6.92
CA PRO A 79 -22.39 -3.06 8.15
C PRO A 79 -21.56 -1.79 7.88
N PRO A 80 -21.67 -0.74 8.72
CA PRO A 80 -20.94 0.52 8.52
C PRO A 80 -19.43 0.38 8.39
N TYR A 81 -18.82 -0.57 9.11
CA TYR A 81 -17.38 -0.82 9.03
C TYR A 81 -16.93 -1.27 7.62
N VAL A 82 -17.79 -1.99 6.89
CA VAL A 82 -17.51 -2.43 5.51
C VAL A 82 -17.46 -1.21 4.59
N HIS A 83 -18.38 -0.26 4.73
CA HIS A 83 -18.37 0.99 3.98
C HIS A 83 -17.11 1.82 4.27
N ALA A 84 -16.72 1.92 5.54
CA ALA A 84 -15.50 2.61 5.94
C ALA A 84 -14.25 1.95 5.33
N MET A 85 -14.13 0.62 5.40
CA MET A 85 -13.03 -0.12 4.78
C MET A 85 -12.95 0.10 3.26
N THR A 86 -14.09 0.05 2.57
CA THR A 86 -14.15 0.29 1.12
C THR A 86 -13.73 1.70 0.77
N GLY A 87 -14.23 2.71 1.49
CA GLY A 87 -13.86 4.11 1.27
C GLY A 87 -12.36 4.34 1.45
N ILE A 88 -11.79 3.83 2.55
CA ILE A 88 -10.35 3.94 2.80
C ILE A 88 -9.54 3.18 1.74
N GLY A 89 -9.96 1.97 1.38
CA GLY A 89 -9.31 1.16 0.35
C GLY A 89 -9.23 1.88 -1.00
N VAL A 90 -10.29 2.56 -1.42
CA VAL A 90 -10.30 3.38 -2.65
C VAL A 90 -9.29 4.53 -2.55
N VAL A 91 -9.27 5.26 -1.43
CA VAL A 91 -8.29 6.34 -1.21
C VAL A 91 -6.86 5.80 -1.26
N MET A 92 -6.59 4.67 -0.60
CA MET A 92 -5.28 4.02 -0.61
C MET A 92 -4.83 3.64 -2.03
N MET A 93 -5.74 3.10 -2.84
CA MET A 93 -5.45 2.77 -4.23
C MET A 93 -5.14 4.00 -5.07
N LEU A 94 -5.88 5.10 -4.91
CA LEU A 94 -5.62 6.36 -5.62
C LEU A 94 -4.25 6.95 -5.24
N ILE A 95 -3.91 6.91 -3.96
CA ILE A 95 -2.57 7.31 -3.48
C ILE A 95 -1.50 6.45 -4.13
N PHE A 96 -1.67 5.12 -4.14
CA PHE A 96 -0.70 4.22 -4.76
C PHE A 96 -0.57 4.43 -6.28
N ALA A 97 -1.69 4.58 -6.99
CA ALA A 97 -1.67 4.89 -8.42
C ALA A 97 -0.89 6.18 -8.68
N HIS A 98 -1.15 7.24 -7.88
CA HIS A 98 -0.38 8.48 -7.98
C HIS A 98 1.10 8.24 -7.72
N ILE A 99 1.49 7.52 -6.65
CA ILE A 99 2.88 7.17 -6.34
C ILE A 99 3.56 6.48 -7.53
N PHE A 100 2.91 5.46 -8.11
CA PHE A 100 3.47 4.62 -9.15
C PHE A 100 3.68 5.40 -10.46
N PHE A 101 2.67 6.14 -10.91
CA PHE A 101 2.71 6.81 -12.21
C PHE A 101 3.48 8.12 -12.22
N ALA A 102 3.57 8.84 -11.07
CA ALA A 102 4.22 10.14 -10.99
C ALA A 102 5.60 10.11 -10.30
N PRO A 103 5.73 10.14 -8.96
CA PRO A 103 7.02 10.29 -8.30
C PRO A 103 7.93 9.06 -8.47
N PHE A 104 7.40 7.84 -8.55
CA PHE A 104 8.24 6.66 -8.80
C PHE A 104 8.88 6.67 -10.19
N ARG A 105 8.10 7.01 -11.22
CA ARG A 105 8.63 7.21 -12.57
C ARG A 105 9.72 8.28 -12.59
N ARG A 106 9.49 9.41 -11.91
CA ARG A 106 10.49 10.49 -11.77
C ARG A 106 11.76 10.02 -11.05
N LEU A 107 11.63 9.23 -9.98
CA LEU A 107 12.75 8.65 -9.25
C LEU A 107 13.59 7.73 -10.14
N LYS A 108 12.96 6.80 -10.87
CA LYS A 108 13.67 5.90 -11.80
C LYS A 108 14.43 6.65 -12.88
N LEU A 109 13.77 7.62 -13.53
CA LEU A 109 14.38 8.42 -14.59
C LEU A 109 15.56 9.25 -14.08
N ALA A 110 15.38 9.96 -12.97
CA ALA A 110 16.44 10.79 -12.40
C ALA A 110 17.64 9.95 -11.91
N SER A 111 17.39 8.77 -11.33
CA SER A 111 18.47 7.87 -10.91
C SER A 111 19.25 7.31 -12.09
N ALA A 112 18.58 6.99 -13.20
CA ALA A 112 19.24 6.53 -14.43
C ALA A 112 20.08 7.64 -15.11
N GLN A 113 19.68 8.90 -14.92
CA GLN A 113 20.40 10.07 -15.42
C GLN A 113 21.45 10.62 -14.43
N GLN A 114 21.61 9.97 -13.27
CA GLN A 114 22.48 10.42 -12.17
C GLN A 114 22.15 11.86 -11.68
N ASP A 115 20.90 12.32 -11.87
CA ASP A 115 20.38 13.57 -11.30
C ASP A 115 19.91 13.30 -9.87
N TRP A 116 20.87 13.29 -8.93
CA TRP A 116 20.65 12.92 -7.54
C TRP A 116 19.75 13.91 -6.78
N ASP A 117 19.77 15.19 -7.19
CA ASP A 117 18.92 16.22 -6.62
C ASP A 117 17.45 15.96 -6.95
N ARG A 118 17.14 15.68 -8.22
CA ARG A 118 15.77 15.35 -8.62
C ARG A 118 15.32 13.99 -8.08
N ALA A 119 16.22 13.00 -8.06
CA ALA A 119 15.93 11.69 -7.48
C ALA A 119 15.60 11.79 -5.98
N SER A 120 16.34 12.58 -5.21
CA SER A 120 16.10 12.75 -3.77
C SER A 120 14.74 13.42 -3.48
N ARG A 121 14.35 14.42 -4.28
CA ARG A 121 13.02 15.07 -4.19
C ARG A 121 11.90 14.09 -4.51
N ALA A 122 12.05 13.32 -5.59
CA ALA A 122 11.08 12.31 -5.99
C ALA A 122 10.92 11.22 -4.91
N LEU A 123 12.03 10.71 -4.37
CA LEU A 123 11.99 9.72 -3.30
C LEU A 123 11.32 10.28 -2.03
N ARG A 124 11.59 11.54 -1.67
CA ARG A 124 10.93 12.19 -0.52
C ARG A 124 9.41 12.20 -0.67
N GLN A 125 8.92 12.51 -1.87
CA GLN A 125 7.49 12.47 -2.18
C GLN A 125 6.92 11.04 -2.08
N VAL A 126 7.62 10.04 -2.63
CA VAL A 126 7.22 8.63 -2.49
C VAL A 126 7.08 8.27 -1.02
N ARG A 127 8.08 8.56 -0.19
CA ARG A 127 8.07 8.21 1.24
C ARG A 127 6.89 8.84 1.98
N LEU A 128 6.62 10.12 1.75
CA LEU A 128 5.51 10.80 2.41
C LEU A 128 4.18 10.11 2.09
N LEU A 129 3.93 9.85 0.80
CA LEU A 129 2.68 9.24 0.36
C LEU A 129 2.56 7.78 0.81
N VAL A 130 3.65 7.00 0.78
CA VAL A 130 3.66 5.63 1.32
C VAL A 130 3.42 5.65 2.84
N GLY A 131 3.96 6.63 3.57
CA GLY A 131 3.71 6.80 5.00
C GLY A 131 2.25 7.11 5.32
N ILE A 132 1.62 8.01 4.56
CA ILE A 132 0.17 8.29 4.66
C ILE A 132 -0.62 7.00 4.37
N ASN A 133 -0.26 6.31 3.29
CA ASN A 133 -0.93 5.07 2.87
C ASN A 133 -0.78 3.94 3.90
N LEU A 134 0.37 3.86 4.57
CA LEU A 134 0.59 2.95 5.69
C LEU A 134 -0.35 3.26 6.86
N GLY A 135 -0.50 4.53 7.24
CA GLY A 135 -1.45 4.95 8.28
C GLY A 135 -2.89 4.53 7.97
N LEU A 136 -3.33 4.76 6.72
CA LEU A 136 -4.63 4.32 6.23
C LEU A 136 -4.78 2.79 6.24
N GLY A 137 -3.72 2.06 5.87
CA GLY A 137 -3.71 0.59 5.90
C GLY A 137 -3.85 0.03 7.31
N LEU A 138 -3.12 0.60 8.28
CA LEU A 138 -3.23 0.21 9.70
C LEU A 138 -4.63 0.54 10.26
N LEU A 139 -5.19 1.69 9.91
CA LEU A 139 -6.55 2.06 10.28
C LEU A 139 -7.58 1.07 9.69
N THR A 140 -7.41 0.68 8.43
CA THR A 140 -8.27 -0.30 7.76
C THR A 140 -8.23 -1.66 8.45
N ILE A 141 -7.03 -2.11 8.85
CA ILE A 141 -6.86 -3.35 9.64
C ILE A 141 -7.60 -3.24 10.97
N ALA A 142 -7.46 -2.13 11.70
CA ALA A 142 -8.14 -1.92 12.97
C ALA A 142 -9.68 -1.94 12.81
N ILE A 143 -10.22 -1.25 11.80
CA ILE A 143 -11.66 -1.25 11.50
C ILE A 143 -12.15 -2.65 11.14
N GLY A 144 -11.42 -3.38 10.30
CA GLY A 144 -11.80 -4.74 9.90
C GLY A 144 -11.73 -5.76 11.02
N ALA A 145 -10.78 -5.61 11.95
CA ALA A 145 -10.62 -6.51 13.09
C ALA A 145 -11.60 -6.21 14.23
N LEU A 146 -11.82 -4.93 14.55
CA LEU A 146 -12.61 -4.50 15.70
C LEU A 146 -14.08 -4.21 15.34
N GLY A 147 -14.36 -3.78 14.11
CA GLY A 147 -15.71 -3.44 13.64
C GLY A 147 -16.75 -4.52 13.92
N PRO A 148 -16.48 -5.81 13.62
CA PRO A 148 -17.40 -6.91 13.92
C PRO A 148 -17.70 -7.14 15.42
N LEU A 149 -16.89 -6.61 16.34
CA LEU A 149 -17.16 -6.69 17.79
C LEU A 149 -18.12 -5.61 18.25
N THR A 150 -18.31 -4.57 17.44
CA THR A 150 -19.09 -3.36 17.74
C THR A 150 -20.36 -3.22 16.91
N ALA A 151 -20.59 -4.15 15.98
CA ALA A 151 -21.71 -4.16 15.03
C ALA A 151 -22.65 -5.33 15.33
#